data_AF-A0A550GLG9-F1
#
_entry.id   AF-A0A550GLG9-F1
#
_cell.length_a   1.000
_cell.length_b   1.000
_cell.length_c   1.000
_cell.angle_alpha   90.00
_cell.angle_beta   90.00
_cell.angle_gamma   90.00
#
_symmetry.space_group_name_H-M   'P 1'
#
loop_
_entity.id
_entity.type
_entity.pdbx_description
1 polymer ?
#
loop_
_entity_poly.entity_id
_entity_poly.type
_entity_poly.pdbx_seq_one_letter_code
_entity_poly.pdbx_strand_id
1 'polypeptide(L)'
;MTETTTSKEPIKASEIDPKFKYELSRMHGGEKLLRCFQCGTCTSDCPVARFSDDYRPRRIIRMAQLGLKERVLNSGTLWLCAACFTCTDRCPQGVEVASVIRVLRNLAAEKGIVPQVFKDQAASILDSGYAYKIPELRIKKRETKGLPPLPKGNPEKIRKVLKGVKFPETTQKEGEQT
;
A
#
# COMPACT_ATOMS: atom_id res chain seq x y z
N MET A 1 -15.16 -15.95 17.26
CA MET A 1 -14.23 -16.70 16.38
C MET A 1 -15.00 -16.98 15.10
N THR A 2 -14.96 -16.07 14.14
CA THR A 2 -15.59 -16.27 12.83
C THR A 2 -14.62 -17.06 11.97
N GLU A 3 -14.95 -18.32 11.70
CA GLU A 3 -14.26 -19.17 10.74
C GLU A 3 -14.18 -18.44 9.40
N THR A 4 -12.98 -17.97 9.05
CA THR A 4 -12.72 -17.48 7.70
C THR A 4 -12.34 -18.71 6.89
N THR A 5 -13.34 -19.41 6.40
CA THR A 5 -13.18 -20.46 5.39
C THR A 5 -12.58 -19.82 4.14
N THR A 6 -11.25 -19.84 4.03
CA THR A 6 -10.59 -19.50 2.77
C THR A 6 -10.91 -20.64 1.80
N SER A 7 -12.04 -20.57 1.11
CA SER A 7 -12.32 -21.43 -0.03
C SER A 7 -11.25 -21.17 -1.08
N LYS A 8 -10.24 -22.05 -1.13
CA LYS A 8 -9.12 -21.95 -2.07
C LYS A 8 -9.63 -22.35 -3.44
N GLU A 9 -10.26 -21.41 -4.13
CA GLU A 9 -10.55 -21.59 -5.55
C GLU A 9 -9.25 -21.89 -6.30
N PRO A 10 -9.24 -22.92 -7.17
CA PRO A 10 -8.08 -23.29 -7.94
C PRO A 10 -7.68 -22.14 -8.87
N ILE A 11 -6.38 -21.91 -9.00
CA ILE A 11 -5.83 -20.92 -9.93
C ILE A 11 -6.03 -21.46 -11.35
N LYS A 12 -6.72 -20.71 -12.21
CA LYS A 12 -6.88 -21.03 -13.62
C LYS A 12 -5.67 -20.53 -14.40
N ALA A 13 -5.25 -21.27 -15.41
CA ALA A 13 -4.14 -20.87 -16.28
C ALA A 13 -4.39 -19.52 -16.96
N SER A 14 -5.66 -19.17 -17.23
CA SER A 14 -6.07 -17.88 -17.79
C SER A 14 -5.81 -16.67 -16.89
N GLU A 15 -5.60 -16.86 -15.59
CA GLU A 15 -5.32 -15.77 -14.64
C GLU A 15 -3.83 -15.39 -14.57
N ILE A 16 -2.96 -16.17 -15.24
CA ILE A 16 -1.52 -16.01 -15.18
C ILE A 16 -1.04 -15.12 -16.33
N ASP A 17 -0.38 -14.02 -15.96
CA ASP A 17 0.40 -13.18 -16.88
C ASP A 17 1.92 -13.39 -16.65
N PRO A 18 2.60 -14.23 -17.44
CA PRO A 18 4.01 -14.53 -17.26
C PRO A 18 4.94 -13.32 -17.40
N LYS A 19 4.48 -12.24 -18.03
CA LYS A 19 5.28 -11.03 -18.27
C LYS A 19 5.31 -10.11 -17.06
N PHE A 20 4.32 -10.20 -16.17
CA PHE A 20 4.15 -9.30 -15.03
C PHE A 20 5.41 -9.19 -14.14
N LYS A 21 6.10 -10.30 -13.88
CA LYS A 21 7.35 -10.29 -13.08
C LYS A 21 8.47 -9.45 -13.73
N TYR A 22 8.50 -9.39 -15.06
CA TYR A 22 9.46 -8.57 -15.79
C TYR A 22 9.04 -7.10 -15.82
N GLU A 23 7.74 -6.81 -15.90
CA GLU A 23 7.20 -5.46 -15.72
C GLU A 23 7.64 -4.88 -14.37
N LEU A 24 7.40 -5.63 -13.29
CA LEU A 24 7.81 -5.24 -11.93
C LEU A 24 9.33 -5.05 -11.82
N SER A 25 10.12 -5.90 -12.46
CA SER A 25 11.59 -5.79 -12.41
C SER A 25 12.16 -4.53 -13.07
N ARG A 26 11.36 -3.85 -13.93
CA ARG A 26 11.74 -2.58 -14.56
C ARG A 26 11.29 -1.37 -13.74
N MET A 27 10.52 -1.57 -12.68
CA MET A 27 10.06 -0.51 -11.79
C MET A 27 11.01 -0.34 -10.62
N HIS A 28 11.18 0.91 -10.17
CA HIS A 28 12.08 1.21 -9.05
C HIS A 28 11.65 0.51 -7.76
N GLY A 29 12.56 -0.29 -7.19
CA GLY A 29 12.30 -1.15 -6.03
C GLY A 29 11.85 -2.58 -6.38
N GLY A 30 11.66 -2.91 -7.66
CA GLY A 30 11.30 -4.24 -8.15
C GLY A 30 12.45 -5.01 -8.81
N GLU A 31 13.60 -4.38 -9.02
CA GLU A 31 14.72 -4.84 -9.84
C GLU A 31 15.24 -6.22 -9.43
N LYS A 32 15.24 -6.50 -8.12
CA LYS A 32 15.74 -7.75 -7.54
C LYS A 32 14.66 -8.81 -7.31
N LEU A 33 13.41 -8.58 -7.74
CA LEU A 33 12.28 -9.51 -7.56
C LEU A 33 12.59 -10.94 -8.03
N LEU A 34 13.27 -11.07 -9.16
CA LEU A 34 13.57 -12.36 -9.77
C LEU A 34 14.60 -13.19 -8.98
N ARG A 35 15.32 -12.59 -8.02
CA ARG A 35 16.25 -13.31 -7.14
C ARG A 35 15.55 -14.09 -6.03
N CYS A 36 14.26 -13.86 -5.78
CA CYS A 36 13.55 -14.54 -4.70
C CYS A 36 13.39 -16.04 -4.99
N PHE A 37 14.04 -16.88 -4.18
CA PHE A 37 13.91 -18.34 -4.17
C PHE A 37 12.92 -18.89 -3.12
N GLN A 38 12.06 -18.05 -2.55
CA GLN A 38 10.99 -18.46 -1.63
C GLN A 38 11.40 -19.06 -0.26
N CYS A 39 12.56 -18.71 0.32
CA CYS A 39 12.97 -19.24 1.64
C CYS A 39 12.02 -18.94 2.82
N GLY A 40 11.29 -17.81 2.79
CA GLY A 40 10.35 -17.45 3.87
C GLY A 40 10.89 -16.58 5.00
N THR A 41 12.17 -16.19 5.00
CA THR A 41 12.75 -15.25 5.99
C THR A 41 11.89 -14.00 6.16
N CYS A 42 11.47 -13.38 5.06
CA CYS A 42 10.60 -12.20 5.07
C CYS A 42 9.27 -12.41 5.83
N THR A 43 8.75 -13.63 5.86
CA THR A 43 7.50 -13.96 6.56
C THR A 43 7.76 -14.27 8.03
N SER A 44 8.83 -15.02 8.32
CA SER A 44 9.26 -15.34 9.69
C SER A 44 9.56 -14.08 10.50
N ASP A 45 10.24 -13.10 9.89
CA ASP A 45 10.65 -11.87 10.56
C ASP A 45 9.55 -10.78 10.56
N CYS A 46 8.38 -11.05 9.95
CA CYS A 46 7.38 -10.01 9.79
C CYS A 46 6.51 -9.86 11.06
N PRO A 47 6.44 -8.66 11.68
CA PRO A 47 5.60 -8.44 12.84
C PRO A 47 4.11 -8.56 12.50
N VAL A 48 3.69 -8.20 11.28
CA VAL A 48 2.29 -8.32 10.84
C VAL A 48 1.91 -9.78 10.63
N ALA A 49 2.79 -10.58 10.04
CA ALA A 49 2.52 -12.00 9.80
C ALA A 49 2.38 -12.80 11.11
N ARG A 50 3.01 -12.34 12.20
CA ARG A 50 2.88 -12.93 13.53
C ARG A 50 1.46 -12.86 14.10
N PHE A 51 0.69 -11.83 13.75
CA PHE A 51 -0.65 -11.57 14.31
C PHE A 51 -1.77 -11.62 13.26
N SER A 52 -1.46 -12.01 12.03
CA SER A 52 -2.43 -12.16 10.94
C SER A 52 -2.33 -13.58 10.40
N ASP A 53 -3.45 -14.26 10.23
CA ASP A 53 -3.46 -15.60 9.65
C ASP A 53 -3.23 -15.57 8.13
N ASP A 54 -3.59 -14.46 7.47
CA ASP A 54 -3.56 -14.32 6.02
C ASP A 54 -2.29 -13.64 5.49
N TYR A 55 -1.73 -12.68 6.23
CA TYR A 55 -0.63 -11.85 5.71
C TYR A 55 0.70 -12.60 5.71
N ARG A 56 1.19 -12.92 4.50
CA ARG A 56 2.50 -13.57 4.31
C ARG A 56 3.24 -12.86 3.17
N PRO A 57 4.27 -12.03 3.43
CA PRO A 57 4.96 -11.30 2.37
C PRO A 57 5.59 -12.23 1.34
N ARG A 58 6.04 -13.44 1.74
CA ARG A 58 6.52 -14.45 0.80
C ARG A 58 5.47 -14.83 -0.25
N ARG A 59 4.20 -14.98 0.16
CA ARG A 59 3.09 -15.31 -0.76
C ARG A 59 2.82 -14.17 -1.75
N ILE A 60 2.88 -12.92 -1.30
CA ILE A 60 2.75 -11.74 -2.16
C ILE A 60 3.83 -11.73 -3.24
N ILE A 61 5.10 -11.93 -2.83
CA ILE A 61 6.22 -12.03 -3.78
C ILE A 61 6.05 -13.20 -4.73
N ARG A 62 5.55 -14.35 -4.26
CA ARG A 62 5.29 -15.50 -5.13
C ARG A 62 4.20 -15.24 -6.16
N MET A 63 3.10 -14.59 -5.76
CA MET A 63 2.03 -14.22 -6.69
C MET A 63 2.54 -13.27 -7.78
N ALA A 64 3.38 -12.30 -7.41
CA ALA A 64 4.05 -11.42 -8.35
C ALA A 64 4.98 -12.19 -9.32
N GLN A 65 5.79 -13.13 -8.83
CA GLN A 65 6.65 -13.97 -9.68
C GLN A 65 5.87 -14.91 -10.61
N LEU A 66 4.72 -15.41 -10.15
CA LEU A 66 3.86 -16.31 -10.92
C LEU A 66 2.97 -15.59 -11.93
N GLY A 67 2.93 -14.27 -11.93
CA GLY A 67 2.09 -13.54 -12.87
C GLY A 67 0.62 -13.40 -12.44
N LEU A 68 0.31 -13.64 -11.16
CA LEU A 68 -1.06 -13.56 -10.62
C LEU A 68 -1.45 -12.10 -10.33
N LYS A 69 -1.39 -11.26 -11.36
CA LYS A 69 -1.51 -9.79 -11.29
C LYS A 69 -2.81 -9.36 -10.65
N GLU A 70 -3.95 -9.79 -11.20
CA GLU A 70 -5.25 -9.38 -10.66
C GLU A 70 -5.46 -9.88 -9.22
N ARG A 71 -5.02 -11.10 -8.92
CA ARG A 71 -5.15 -11.68 -7.58
C ARG A 71 -4.34 -10.93 -6.52
N VAL A 72 -3.12 -10.49 -6.84
CA VAL A 72 -2.29 -9.75 -5.88
C VAL A 72 -2.76 -8.31 -5.71
N LEU A 73 -3.18 -7.65 -6.79
CA LEU A 73 -3.62 -6.24 -6.75
C LEU A 73 -4.98 -6.07 -6.05
N ASN A 74 -5.89 -7.03 -6.21
CA ASN A 74 -7.21 -7.01 -5.55
C ASN A 74 -7.19 -7.57 -4.12
N SER A 75 -6.06 -8.07 -3.63
CA SER A 75 -5.99 -8.63 -2.27
C SER A 75 -5.90 -7.54 -1.20
N GLY A 76 -6.86 -7.53 -0.26
CA GLY A 76 -6.80 -6.67 0.93
C GLY A 76 -5.53 -6.87 1.76
N THR A 77 -4.94 -8.07 1.74
CA THR A 77 -3.67 -8.35 2.45
C THR A 77 -2.51 -7.51 1.95
N LEU A 78 -2.55 -7.01 0.71
CA LEU A 78 -1.50 -6.14 0.15
C LEU A 78 -1.32 -4.86 1.00
N TRP A 79 -2.41 -4.38 1.61
CA TRP A 79 -2.45 -3.15 2.39
C TRP A 79 -2.03 -3.33 3.87
N LEU A 80 -1.78 -4.57 4.31
CA LEU A 80 -1.38 -4.85 5.70
C LEU A 80 0.12 -4.65 5.97
N CYS A 81 0.97 -4.57 4.94
CA CYS A 81 2.40 -4.27 5.13
C CYS A 81 2.59 -2.93 5.84
N ALA A 82 3.27 -2.95 6.99
CA ALA A 82 3.61 -1.77 7.78
C ALA A 82 4.83 -0.98 7.25
N ALA A 83 5.46 -1.44 6.15
CA ALA A 83 6.65 -0.84 5.56
C ALA A 83 7.80 -0.62 6.58
N CYS A 84 8.04 -1.60 7.47
CA CYS A 84 9.12 -1.55 8.46
C CYS A 84 10.50 -1.99 7.94
N PHE A 85 10.59 -2.43 6.68
CA PHE A 85 11.81 -2.84 5.97
C PHE A 85 12.61 -4.03 6.53
N THR A 86 12.24 -4.62 7.67
CA THR A 86 12.91 -5.80 8.24
C THR A 86 13.12 -6.95 7.24
N CYS A 87 12.11 -7.21 6.40
CA CYS A 87 12.19 -8.25 5.37
C CYS A 87 13.17 -7.95 4.22
N THR A 88 13.46 -6.66 3.97
CA THR A 88 14.46 -6.22 3.00
C THR A 88 15.86 -6.44 3.59
N ASP A 89 16.09 -5.99 4.82
CA ASP A 89 17.39 -6.09 5.49
C ASP A 89 17.84 -7.54 5.70
N ARG A 90 16.88 -8.43 6.00
CA ARG A 90 17.16 -9.84 6.31
C ARG A 90 17.08 -10.76 5.10
N CYS A 91 16.81 -10.24 3.89
CA CYS A 91 16.69 -11.10 2.72
C CYS A 91 18.06 -11.68 2.31
N PRO A 92 18.26 -13.01 2.31
CA PRO A 92 19.53 -13.62 1.94
C PRO A 92 19.85 -13.49 0.43
N GLN A 93 18.88 -13.07 -0.38
CA GLN A 93 19.04 -12.82 -1.82
C GLN A 93 19.02 -11.32 -2.15
N GLY A 94 18.96 -10.46 -1.12
CA GLY A 94 18.92 -9.00 -1.26
C GLY A 94 17.66 -8.48 -1.95
N VAL A 95 16.54 -9.21 -1.94
CA VAL A 95 15.28 -8.77 -2.53
C VAL A 95 14.70 -7.62 -1.71
N GLU A 96 14.37 -6.51 -2.37
CA GLU A 96 13.73 -5.34 -1.78
C GLU A 96 12.23 -5.59 -1.49
N VAL A 97 11.90 -6.55 -0.64
CA VAL A 97 10.52 -7.06 -0.46
C VAL A 97 9.51 -5.95 -0.13
N ALA A 98 9.87 -5.02 0.77
CA ALA A 98 9.00 -3.89 1.10
C ALA A 98 8.79 -2.96 -0.10
N SER A 99 9.82 -2.73 -0.90
CA SER A 99 9.77 -1.91 -2.10
C SER A 99 8.93 -2.55 -3.21
N VAL A 100 9.04 -3.87 -3.41
CA VAL A 100 8.16 -4.62 -4.33
C VAL A 100 6.69 -4.48 -3.90
N ILE A 101 6.38 -4.60 -2.60
CA ILE A 101 5.03 -4.41 -2.09
C ILE A 101 4.54 -2.98 -2.36
N ARG A 102 5.40 -1.96 -2.21
CA ARG A 102 5.08 -0.57 -2.58
C ARG A 102 4.77 -0.43 -4.07
N VAL A 103 5.56 -1.06 -4.95
CA VAL A 103 5.28 -1.07 -6.40
C VAL A 103 3.91 -1.67 -6.69
N LEU A 104 3.57 -2.81 -6.06
CA LEU A 104 2.26 -3.44 -6.20
C LEU A 104 1.13 -2.53 -5.70
N ARG A 105 1.31 -1.83 -4.58
CA ARG A 105 0.33 -0.83 -4.08
C ARG A 105 0.14 0.33 -5.05
N ASN A 106 1.20 0.80 -5.70
CA ASN A 106 1.10 1.85 -6.71
C ASN A 106 0.26 1.38 -7.91
N LEU A 107 0.51 0.15 -8.39
CA LEU A 107 -0.29 -0.43 -9.47
C LEU A 107 -1.76 -0.65 -9.07
N ALA A 108 -2.02 -1.07 -7.82
CA ALA A 108 -3.38 -1.17 -7.30
C ALA A 108 -4.05 0.22 -7.22
N ALA A 109 -3.31 1.24 -6.80
CA ALA A 109 -3.79 2.62 -6.73
C ALA A 109 -4.09 3.23 -8.10
N GLU A 110 -3.27 2.95 -9.12
CA GLU A 110 -3.56 3.34 -10.51
C GLU A 110 -4.88 2.73 -11.03
N LYS A 111 -5.29 1.58 -10.49
CA LYS A 111 -6.59 0.93 -10.79
C LYS A 111 -7.73 1.39 -9.87
N GLY A 112 -7.50 2.35 -8.96
CA GLY A 112 -8.50 2.79 -7.98
C GLY A 112 -8.74 1.80 -6.82
N ILE A 113 -7.96 0.71 -6.73
CA ILE A 113 -8.06 -0.31 -5.69
C ILE A 113 -7.27 0.16 -4.47
N VAL A 114 -7.88 1.06 -3.71
CA VAL A 114 -7.26 1.69 -2.53
C VAL A 114 -8.25 1.67 -1.36
N PRO A 115 -7.81 1.28 -0.14
CA PRO A 115 -8.65 1.39 1.06
C PRO A 115 -9.14 2.82 1.30
N GLN A 116 -10.39 2.95 1.77
CA GLN A 116 -11.06 4.25 1.93
C GLN A 116 -10.25 5.24 2.77
N VAL A 117 -9.61 4.78 3.85
CA VAL A 117 -8.77 5.62 4.72
C VAL A 117 -7.68 6.40 3.96
N PHE A 118 -7.08 5.81 2.93
CA PHE A 118 -6.05 6.50 2.13
C PHE A 118 -6.68 7.48 1.13
N LYS A 119 -7.89 7.20 0.63
CA LYS A 119 -8.65 8.16 -0.19
C LYS A 119 -9.01 9.39 0.63
N ASP A 120 -9.46 9.21 1.87
CA ASP A 120 -9.81 10.30 2.79
C ASP A 120 -8.57 11.13 3.17
N GLN A 121 -7.43 10.48 3.41
CA GLN A 121 -6.15 11.17 3.66
C GLN A 121 -5.70 11.98 2.43
N ALA A 122 -5.78 11.40 1.23
CA ALA A 122 -5.46 12.11 -0.01
C ALA A 122 -6.36 13.34 -0.22
N ALA A 123 -7.67 13.19 0.01
CA ALA A 123 -8.62 14.30 -0.04
C ALA A 123 -8.28 15.39 1.00
N SER A 124 -7.97 15.02 2.24
CA SER A 124 -7.56 15.96 3.29
C SER A 124 -6.31 16.76 2.91
N ILE A 125 -5.32 16.10 2.28
CA ILE A 125 -4.09 16.74 1.82
C ILE A 125 -4.39 17.75 0.70
N LEU A 126 -5.23 17.38 -0.27
CA LEU A 126 -5.60 18.26 -1.37
C LEU A 126 -6.47 19.44 -0.93
N ASP A 127 -7.28 19.26 0.10
CA ASP A 127 -8.18 20.28 0.65
C ASP A 127 -7.44 21.27 1.56
N SER A 128 -6.74 20.74 2.58
CA SER A 128 -6.20 21.55 3.68
C SER A 128 -4.67 21.60 3.73
N GLY A 129 -3.98 20.76 2.96
CA GLY A 129 -2.54 20.54 3.07
C GLY A 129 -2.10 19.65 4.23
N TYR A 130 -3.04 19.06 4.99
CA TYR A 130 -2.75 18.12 6.08
C TYR A 130 -3.29 16.72 5.79
N ALA A 131 -2.59 15.70 6.29
CA ALA A 131 -3.01 14.30 6.19
C ALA A 131 -4.33 13.98 6.91
N TYR A 132 -4.73 14.81 7.88
CA TYR A 132 -5.98 14.69 8.61
C TYR A 132 -6.51 16.06 9.01
N LYS A 133 -7.82 16.17 9.20
CA LYS A 133 -8.46 17.39 9.71
C LYS A 133 -8.13 17.58 11.18
N ILE A 134 -7.58 18.74 11.51
CA ILE A 134 -7.16 19.08 12.87
C ILE A 134 -8.40 19.62 13.62
N PRO A 135 -8.88 18.93 14.68
CA PRO A 135 -10.07 19.38 15.39
C PRO A 135 -9.82 20.70 16.14
N GLU A 136 -10.83 21.57 16.24
CA GLU A 136 -10.74 22.83 16.98
C GLU A 136 -10.31 22.64 18.44
N LEU A 137 -10.76 21.54 19.08
CA LEU A 137 -10.36 21.19 20.43
C LEU A 137 -8.83 21.03 20.57
N ARG A 138 -8.15 20.54 19.54
CA ARG A 138 -6.68 20.43 19.54
C ARG A 138 -6.02 21.80 19.46
N ILE A 139 -6.62 22.76 18.74
CA ILE A 139 -6.13 24.13 18.65
C ILE A 139 -6.30 24.83 20.01
N LYS A 140 -7.51 24.78 20.60
CA LYS A 140 -7.79 25.34 21.93
C LYS A 140 -6.84 24.78 23.01
N LYS A 141 -6.60 23.46 23.01
CA LYS A 141 -5.64 22.83 23.94
C LYS A 141 -4.20 23.32 23.78
N ARG A 142 -3.80 23.72 22.56
CA ARG A 142 -2.46 24.29 22.32
C ARG A 142 -2.37 25.69 22.88
N GLU A 143 -3.39 26.51 22.65
CA GLU A 143 -3.49 27.89 23.17
C GLU A 143 -3.46 27.90 24.70
N THR A 144 -4.25 27.04 25.36
CA THR A 144 -4.24 26.91 26.83
C THR A 144 -2.88 26.49 27.39
N LYS A 145 -2.05 25.84 26.57
CA LYS A 145 -0.68 25.41 26.92
C LYS A 145 0.38 26.42 26.46
N GLY A 146 0.00 27.58 25.91
CA GLY A 146 0.93 28.58 25.39
C GLY A 146 1.77 28.10 24.20
N LEU A 147 1.32 27.06 23.48
CA LEU A 147 2.05 26.52 22.33
C LEU A 147 1.82 27.39 21.08
N PRO A 148 2.83 27.54 20.20
CA PRO A 148 2.69 28.34 18.98
C PRO A 148 1.59 27.81 18.05
N PRO A 149 1.03 28.67 17.17
CA PRO A 149 0.06 28.23 16.17
C PRO A 149 0.68 27.19 15.23
N LEU A 150 -0.17 26.33 14.67
CA LEU A 150 0.30 25.32 13.72
C LEU A 150 0.66 25.98 12.38
N PRO A 151 1.73 25.51 11.70
CA PRO A 151 2.07 25.99 10.37
C PRO A 151 0.89 25.77 9.43
N LYS A 152 0.48 26.80 8.68
CA LYS A 152 -0.64 26.70 7.73
C LYS A 152 -0.26 25.79 6.55
N GLY A 153 -1.19 24.92 6.16
CA GLY A 153 -1.08 24.16 4.91
C GLY A 153 -1.11 25.08 3.70
N ASN A 154 -0.57 24.60 2.57
CA ASN A 154 -0.58 25.31 1.28
C ASN A 154 -1.15 24.38 0.20
N PRO A 155 -2.47 24.19 0.15
CA PRO A 155 -3.11 23.28 -0.79
C PRO A 155 -2.89 23.70 -2.24
N GLU A 156 -2.76 24.98 -2.55
CA GLU A 156 -2.50 25.48 -3.91
C GLU A 156 -1.14 25.01 -4.42
N LYS A 157 -0.09 25.15 -3.61
CA LYS A 157 1.26 24.68 -3.95
C LYS A 157 1.31 23.17 -4.04
N ILE A 158 0.60 22.45 -3.15
CA ILE A 158 0.50 20.99 -3.21
C ILE A 158 -0.14 20.57 -4.52
N ARG A 159 -1.30 21.10 -4.89
CA ARG A 159 -1.96 20.82 -6.18
C ARG A 159 -1.05 21.15 -7.34
N LYS A 160 -0.29 22.25 -7.29
CA LYS A 160 0.68 22.62 -8.33
C LYS A 160 1.81 21.59 -8.47
N VAL A 161 2.37 21.09 -7.37
CA VAL A 161 3.45 20.06 -7.39
C VAL A 161 2.90 18.71 -7.85
N LEU A 162 1.65 18.41 -7.53
CA LEU A 162 1.00 17.18 -7.97
C LEU A 162 0.65 17.19 -9.47
N LYS A 163 0.69 18.35 -10.15
CA LYS A 163 0.55 18.41 -11.61
C LYS A 163 1.68 17.65 -12.28
N GLY A 164 1.34 16.61 -13.03
CA GLY A 164 2.30 15.81 -13.80
C GLY A 164 2.82 14.56 -13.08
N VAL A 165 2.42 14.32 -11.83
CA VAL A 165 2.54 12.99 -11.21
C VAL A 165 1.21 12.27 -11.29
N LYS A 166 1.24 10.95 -11.46
CA LYS A 166 0.05 10.09 -11.37
C LYS A 166 -0.40 9.96 -9.92
N PHE A 167 -0.80 11.08 -9.32
CA PHE A 167 -1.47 11.07 -8.04
C PHE A 167 -2.91 10.65 -8.26
N PRO A 168 -3.45 9.68 -7.50
CA PRO A 168 -4.85 9.32 -7.63
C PRO A 168 -5.70 10.52 -7.20
N GLU A 169 -6.16 11.31 -8.17
CA GLU A 169 -7.21 12.31 -8.03
C GLU A 169 -8.55 11.58 -7.82
N THR A 170 -8.65 10.80 -6.74
CA THR A 170 -9.89 10.12 -6.36
C THR A 170 -10.83 11.14 -5.70
N THR A 171 -11.33 12.06 -6.51
CA THR A 171 -12.49 12.90 -6.20
C THR A 171 -13.63 12.51 -7.11
N GLN A 172 -14.32 11.43 -6.76
CA GLN A 172 -15.78 11.37 -6.82
C GLN A 172 -16.23 10.61 -5.58
N LYS A 173 -16.97 11.29 -4.69
CA LYS A 173 -17.87 10.60 -3.78
C LYS A 173 -18.85 9.87 -4.71
N GLU A 174 -18.78 8.55 -4.79
CA GLU A 174 -19.95 7.80 -5.23
C GLU A 174 -21.05 8.19 -4.25
N GLY A 175 -22.09 8.81 -4.80
CA GLY A 175 -23.21 9.31 -4.03
C GLY A 175 -23.74 8.20 -3.13
N GLU A 176 -23.99 8.57 -1.89
CA GLU A 176 -24.91 7.87 -1.02
C GLU A 176 -26.25 7.79 -1.76
N GLN A 177 -26.47 6.67 -2.45
CA GLN A 177 -27.74 6.22 -2.96
C GLN A 177 -27.85 4.75 -2.55
N THR A 178 -28.31 4.49 -1.33
CA THR A 178 -29.64 3.93 -1.04
C THR A 178 -29.87 4.00 0.47
#